data_AF-A0A9C8E822-F1
#
_entry.id   AF-A0A9C8E822-F1
#
_cell.length_a   1.000
_cell.length_b   1.000
_cell.length_c   1.000
_cell.angle_alpha   90.00
_cell.angle_beta   90.00
_cell.angle_gamma   90.00
#
_symmetry.space_group_name_H-M   'P 1'
#
loop_
_entity.id
_entity.type
_entity.pdbx_description
1 polymer ?
#
loop_
_entity_poly.entity_id
_entity_poly.type
_entity_poly.pdbx_seq_one_letter_code
_entity_poly.pdbx_strand_id
1 'polypeptide(L)'
;MTEARRVESPVVEPAELTYPTGFSRKLPLPHLPLRISERKLLLAFLDLMALSLALLVVLKLRFGYAFSPSTTLAHPGWFVLLFALWLPIALAFDAYELRTASSWSSSAKTVLKAGGISLTLYLLIPRITPHLVHSRLTIFLFLVTGLAFLTAGRLAYSLALAQPAFRRRVLIVGAGWAGRTILNAIQKHGNGLYQVIGFVDDDPAKLGKGVWEQRDERTEGQGGRGAEGGAPQHPRTSASLRVLGNRHSIKELVATYGISALVLAITHEVNGELLQILMDCLELGVEVIPMPVLYEQLTGRVPIEHIGDNWYVAMPIQHPGSSALYPLLKRLMDIVLASLGLFLLGLALPVIALAIYLDSPGPIFYTQKRV
;
A
#
# COMPACT_ATOMS: atom_id res chain seq x y z
N MET A 1 -47.97 -17.28 25.00
CA MET A 1 -47.47 -17.56 23.65
C MET A 1 -47.47 -16.24 22.91
N THR A 2 -46.30 -15.61 22.74
CA THR A 2 -46.18 -14.36 22.00
C THR A 2 -45.01 -14.56 21.05
N GLU A 3 -45.33 -14.86 19.79
CA GLU A 3 -44.34 -15.08 18.73
C GLU A 3 -43.56 -13.79 18.46
N ALA A 4 -42.24 -13.88 18.58
CA ALA A 4 -41.32 -12.85 18.13
C ALA A 4 -41.32 -12.82 16.61
N ARG A 5 -41.89 -11.74 16.05
CA ARG A 5 -41.89 -11.46 14.61
C ARG A 5 -40.46 -11.18 14.15
N ARG A 6 -39.84 -12.16 13.49
CA ARG A 6 -38.52 -12.04 12.86
C ARG A 6 -38.63 -11.00 11.74
N VAL A 7 -37.93 -9.87 11.86
CA VAL A 7 -37.87 -8.83 10.83
C VAL A 7 -36.92 -9.34 9.74
N GLU A 8 -37.46 -9.95 8.69
CA GLU A 8 -36.71 -10.21 7.46
C GLU A 8 -36.34 -8.87 6.83
N SER A 9 -35.03 -8.58 6.79
CA SER A 9 -34.50 -7.41 6.09
C SER A 9 -34.54 -7.67 4.59
N PRO A 10 -35.01 -6.72 3.76
CA PRO A 10 -35.08 -6.93 2.31
C PRO A 10 -33.66 -6.87 1.74
N VAL A 11 -33.04 -8.03 1.59
CA VAL A 11 -31.89 -8.19 0.70
C VAL A 11 -32.43 -8.00 -0.71
N VAL A 12 -31.95 -6.98 -1.41
CA VAL A 12 -32.32 -6.77 -2.82
C VAL A 12 -31.75 -7.96 -3.60
N GLU A 13 -32.63 -8.86 -4.04
CA GLU A 13 -32.24 -9.94 -4.94
C GLU A 13 -31.59 -9.34 -6.20
N PRO A 14 -30.53 -9.99 -6.73
CA PRO A 14 -29.76 -9.45 -7.83
C PRO A 14 -30.56 -9.52 -9.12
N ALA A 15 -31.43 -8.53 -9.36
CA ALA A 15 -31.96 -8.23 -10.67
C ALA A 15 -30.76 -7.89 -11.58
N GLU A 16 -30.45 -8.84 -12.46
CA GLU A 16 -29.50 -8.77 -13.58
C GLU A 16 -28.47 -7.64 -13.48
N LEU A 17 -27.43 -7.89 -12.70
CA LEU A 17 -26.15 -7.20 -12.91
C LEU A 17 -25.66 -7.57 -14.30
N THR A 18 -26.06 -6.81 -15.32
CA THR A 18 -25.47 -6.86 -16.66
C THR A 18 -24.06 -6.30 -16.54
N TYR A 19 -23.14 -7.13 -16.07
CA TYR A 19 -21.72 -6.90 -16.28
C TYR A 19 -21.50 -6.78 -17.79
N PRO A 20 -20.68 -5.83 -18.29
CA PRO A 20 -20.26 -5.87 -19.68
C PRO A 20 -19.72 -7.27 -19.97
N THR A 21 -20.39 -7.92 -20.92
CA THR A 21 -20.36 -9.35 -21.23
C THR A 21 -18.94 -9.89 -21.34
N GLY A 22 -18.63 -10.92 -20.55
CA GLY A 22 -17.33 -11.60 -20.61
C GLY A 22 -16.96 -12.48 -19.40
N PHE A 23 -17.80 -12.55 -18.35
CA PHE A 23 -17.52 -13.39 -17.18
C PHE A 23 -18.46 -14.60 -17.15
N SER A 24 -18.06 -15.64 -17.88
CA SER A 24 -18.53 -17.00 -17.62
C SER A 24 -18.25 -17.34 -16.15
N ARG A 25 -19.17 -18.06 -15.50
CA ARG A 25 -19.15 -18.51 -14.11
C ARG A 25 -17.89 -19.34 -13.83
N LYS A 26 -16.73 -18.68 -13.74
CA LYS A 26 -15.45 -19.32 -13.42
C LYS A 26 -15.46 -19.57 -11.92
N LEU A 27 -15.08 -20.79 -11.56
CA LEU A 27 -14.94 -21.30 -10.20
C LEU A 27 -14.42 -20.22 -9.25
N PRO A 28 -14.85 -20.21 -7.97
CA PRO A 28 -14.30 -19.29 -6.98
C PRO A 28 -12.79 -19.50 -6.94
N LEU A 29 -12.05 -18.60 -7.58
CA LEU A 29 -10.60 -18.55 -7.44
C LEU A 29 -10.34 -18.36 -5.95
N PRO A 30 -9.34 -19.05 -5.36
CA PRO A 30 -8.95 -18.79 -4.00
C PRO A 30 -8.63 -17.29 -3.88
N HIS A 31 -9.51 -16.56 -3.21
CA HIS A 31 -9.28 -15.18 -2.86
C HIS A 31 -8.26 -15.24 -1.74
N LEU A 32 -6.99 -15.01 -2.08
CA LEU A 32 -5.93 -14.75 -1.13
C LEU A 32 -5.82 -13.22 -1.06
N PRO A 33 -6.65 -12.52 -0.27
CA PRO A 33 -6.54 -11.07 -0.13
C PRO A 33 -5.26 -10.76 0.63
N LEU A 34 -4.14 -10.71 -0.10
CA LEU A 34 -2.85 -10.37 0.49
C LEU A 34 -2.97 -9.00 1.17
N ARG A 35 -2.66 -8.98 2.46
CA ARG A 35 -2.64 -7.77 3.29
C ARG A 35 -1.62 -6.79 2.71
N ILE A 36 -1.77 -5.50 3.02
CA ILE A 36 -0.88 -4.45 2.51
C ILE A 36 0.59 -4.76 2.84
N SER A 37 0.84 -5.18 4.07
CA SER A 37 2.16 -5.61 4.57
C SER A 37 2.72 -6.85 3.85
N GLU A 38 1.89 -7.84 3.56
CA GLU A 38 2.28 -9.04 2.81
C GLU A 38 2.70 -8.70 1.39
N ARG A 39 2.04 -7.73 0.75
CA ARG A 39 2.46 -7.23 -0.57
C ARG A 39 3.81 -6.52 -0.51
N LYS A 40 4.07 -5.72 0.53
CA LYS A 40 5.40 -5.10 0.75
C LYS A 40 6.48 -6.17 0.91
N LEU A 41 6.21 -7.23 1.69
CA LEU A 41 7.12 -8.35 1.89
C LEU A 41 7.34 -9.14 0.59
N LEU A 42 6.29 -9.45 -0.17
CA LEU A 42 6.36 -10.14 -1.45
C LEU A 42 7.23 -9.36 -2.43
N LEU A 43 7.05 -8.04 -2.49
CA LEU A 43 7.82 -7.16 -3.37
C LEU A 43 9.30 -7.12 -2.96
N ALA A 44 9.59 -7.03 -1.67
CA ALA A 44 10.96 -7.12 -1.16
C ALA A 44 11.60 -8.46 -1.50
N PHE A 45 10.88 -9.57 -1.25
CA PHE A 45 11.35 -10.92 -1.58
C PHE A 45 11.65 -11.08 -3.07
N LEU A 46 10.76 -10.57 -3.93
CA LEU A 46 10.92 -10.60 -5.37
C LEU A 46 12.16 -9.82 -5.84
N ASP A 47 12.45 -8.66 -5.25
CA ASP A 47 13.69 -7.92 -5.56
C ASP A 47 14.95 -8.68 -5.09
N LEU A 48 14.92 -9.29 -3.89
CA LEU A 48 16.05 -10.09 -3.39
C LEU A 48 16.32 -11.30 -4.29
N MET A 49 15.26 -11.96 -4.76
CA MET A 49 15.37 -13.02 -5.76
C MET A 49 15.95 -12.49 -7.08
N ALA A 50 15.43 -11.36 -7.59
CA ALA A 50 15.91 -10.76 -8.83
C ALA A 50 17.42 -10.43 -8.77
N LEU A 51 17.87 -9.84 -7.66
CA LEU A 51 19.29 -9.54 -7.42
C LEU A 51 20.16 -10.79 -7.30
N SER A 52 19.66 -11.82 -6.62
CA SER A 52 20.35 -13.12 -6.50
C SER A 52 20.51 -13.78 -7.85
N LEU A 53 19.44 -13.80 -8.65
CA LEU A 53 19.43 -14.34 -10.00
C LEU A 53 20.39 -13.58 -10.91
N ALA A 54 20.38 -12.25 -10.87
CA ALA A 54 21.29 -11.43 -11.64
C ALA A 54 22.77 -11.74 -11.31
N LEU A 55 23.10 -11.84 -10.01
CA LEU A 55 24.44 -12.21 -9.58
C LEU A 55 24.83 -13.62 -10.07
N LEU A 56 23.96 -14.61 -9.91
CA LEU A 56 24.21 -15.99 -10.36
C LEU A 56 24.38 -16.09 -11.88
N VAL A 57 23.59 -15.34 -12.66
CA VAL A 57 23.73 -15.29 -14.13
C VAL A 57 25.10 -14.77 -14.52
N VAL A 58 25.57 -13.68 -13.91
CA VAL A 58 26.91 -13.14 -14.18
C VAL A 58 27.99 -14.12 -13.76
N LEU A 59 27.85 -14.75 -12.59
CA LEU A 59 28.79 -15.76 -12.10
C LEU A 59 28.89 -16.96 -13.04
N LYS A 60 27.76 -17.46 -13.56
CA LYS A 60 27.73 -18.54 -14.54
C LYS A 60 28.42 -18.13 -15.84
N LEU A 61 28.04 -16.98 -16.40
CA LEU A 61 28.51 -16.52 -17.70
C LEU A 61 30.00 -16.12 -17.71
N ARG A 62 30.51 -15.58 -16.60
CA ARG A 62 31.88 -15.03 -16.55
C ARG A 62 32.89 -15.94 -15.87
N PHE A 63 32.46 -16.77 -14.92
CA PHE A 63 33.35 -17.58 -14.09
C PHE A 63 32.97 -19.06 -14.05
N GLY A 64 31.92 -19.47 -14.77
CA GLY A 64 31.54 -20.88 -14.94
C GLY A 64 30.79 -21.52 -13.77
N TYR A 65 30.50 -20.79 -12.68
CA TYR A 65 29.79 -21.31 -11.51
C TYR A 65 28.46 -21.97 -11.86
N ALA A 66 28.09 -23.06 -11.18
CA ALA A 66 26.79 -23.69 -11.39
C ALA A 66 25.64 -22.81 -10.84
N PHE A 67 24.49 -22.85 -11.52
CA PHE A 67 23.24 -22.30 -11.01
C PHE A 67 22.63 -23.30 -10.00
N SER A 68 23.21 -23.33 -8.80
CA SER A 68 22.87 -24.30 -7.76
C SER A 68 22.85 -23.62 -6.40
N PRO A 69 21.95 -24.05 -5.48
CA PRO A 69 21.98 -23.61 -4.08
C PRO A 69 23.34 -23.81 -3.42
N SER A 70 24.13 -24.79 -3.89
CA SER A 70 25.49 -25.03 -3.41
C SER A 70 26.41 -23.81 -3.60
N THR A 71 26.30 -23.08 -4.72
CA THR A 71 27.07 -21.86 -4.97
C THR A 71 26.70 -20.76 -3.98
N THR A 72 25.41 -20.61 -3.67
CA THR A 72 24.91 -19.63 -2.70
C THR A 72 25.35 -19.95 -1.28
N LEU A 73 25.30 -21.23 -0.90
CA LEU A 73 25.72 -21.72 0.42
C LEU A 73 27.25 -21.70 0.60
N ALA A 74 28.02 -21.87 -0.47
CA ALA A 74 29.48 -21.78 -0.42
C ALA A 74 29.98 -20.33 -0.23
N HIS A 75 29.23 -19.35 -0.75
CA HIS A 75 29.60 -17.93 -0.68
C HIS A 75 28.45 -17.05 -0.17
N PRO A 76 27.95 -17.27 1.07
CA PRO A 76 26.79 -16.55 1.59
C PRO A 76 27.06 -15.05 1.73
N GLY A 77 28.31 -14.66 2.00
CA GLY A 77 28.72 -13.25 2.14
C GLY A 77 28.42 -12.40 0.91
N TRP A 78 28.45 -12.97 -0.31
CA TRP A 78 28.14 -12.24 -1.55
C TRP A 78 26.68 -11.78 -1.57
N PHE A 79 25.77 -12.69 -1.23
CA PHE A 79 24.33 -12.43 -1.24
C PHE A 79 23.92 -11.58 -0.04
N VAL A 80 24.46 -11.88 1.14
CA VAL A 80 24.18 -11.12 2.37
C VAL A 80 24.59 -9.66 2.19
N LEU A 81 25.78 -9.38 1.65
CA LEU A 81 26.21 -8.00 1.38
C LEU A 81 25.29 -7.31 0.35
N LEU A 82 24.93 -8.01 -0.72
CA LEU A 82 24.03 -7.47 -1.74
C LEU A 82 22.66 -7.09 -1.15
N PHE A 83 22.10 -7.93 -0.29
CA PHE A 83 20.83 -7.66 0.40
C PHE A 83 20.96 -6.54 1.45
N ALA A 84 22.06 -6.52 2.19
CA ALA A 84 22.34 -5.51 3.19
C ALA A 84 22.52 -4.11 2.59
N LEU A 85 23.02 -4.00 1.35
CA LEU A 85 23.05 -2.74 0.61
C LEU A 85 21.69 -2.39 0.01
N TRP A 86 21.02 -3.36 -0.61
CA TRP A 86 19.75 -3.13 -1.30
C TRP A 86 18.61 -2.70 -0.38
N LEU A 87 18.34 -3.43 0.70
CA LEU A 87 17.18 -3.19 1.57
C LEU A 87 17.08 -1.77 2.13
N PRO A 88 18.14 -1.18 2.73
CA PRO A 88 18.06 0.17 3.27
C PRO A 88 17.90 1.23 2.17
N ILE A 89 18.57 1.04 1.03
CA ILE A 89 18.46 1.98 -0.10
C ILE A 89 17.05 1.89 -0.70
N ALA A 90 16.52 0.70 -0.93
CA ALA A 90 15.17 0.51 -1.45
C ALA A 90 14.11 1.11 -0.51
N LEU A 91 14.30 0.99 0.81
CA LEU A 91 13.42 1.64 1.80
C LEU A 91 13.57 3.16 1.82
N ALA A 92 14.78 3.70 1.68
CA ALA A 92 15.01 5.15 1.62
C ALA A 92 14.40 5.81 0.36
N PHE A 93 14.25 5.04 -0.72
CA PHE A 93 13.65 5.48 -1.98
C PHE A 93 12.15 5.14 -2.09
N ASP A 94 11.50 4.68 -1.01
CA ASP A 94 10.08 4.27 -0.99
C ASP A 94 9.73 3.21 -2.04
N ALA A 95 10.69 2.33 -2.37
CA ALA A 95 10.52 1.28 -3.39
C ALA A 95 9.47 0.22 -3.03
N TYR A 96 9.06 0.20 -1.75
CA TYR A 96 8.06 -0.72 -1.18
C TYR A 96 6.72 -0.06 -0.85
N GLU A 97 6.52 1.20 -1.21
CA GLU A 97 5.22 1.84 -1.03
C GLU A 97 4.23 1.36 -2.11
N LEU A 98 3.04 0.88 -1.72
CA LEU A 98 2.10 0.25 -2.67
C LEU A 98 1.65 1.20 -3.78
N ARG A 99 1.57 2.49 -3.46
CA ARG A 99 1.21 3.53 -4.44
C ARG A 99 2.23 3.60 -5.57
N THR A 100 3.52 3.55 -5.23
CA THR A 100 4.63 3.54 -6.20
C THR A 100 4.68 2.21 -6.93
N ALA A 101 4.50 1.09 -6.22
CA ALA A 101 4.61 -0.26 -6.76
C ALA A 101 3.48 -0.66 -7.72
N SER A 102 2.30 -0.07 -7.60
CA SER A 102 1.13 -0.37 -8.45
C SER A 102 1.20 0.26 -9.84
N SER A 103 2.04 1.27 -10.05
CA SER A 103 2.29 1.86 -11.36
C SER A 103 3.66 1.44 -11.89
N TRP A 104 3.68 0.78 -13.05
CA TRP A 104 4.92 0.22 -13.61
C TRP A 104 6.00 1.30 -13.83
N SER A 105 5.60 2.48 -14.34
CA SER A 105 6.54 3.54 -14.70
C SER A 105 7.15 4.24 -13.50
N SER A 106 6.39 4.40 -12.41
CA SER A 106 6.92 4.96 -11.15
C SER A 106 7.81 3.93 -10.45
N SER A 107 7.34 2.69 -10.35
CA SER A 107 8.09 1.57 -9.76
C SER A 107 9.44 1.35 -10.46
N ALA A 108 9.47 1.38 -11.79
CA ALA A 108 10.71 1.22 -12.56
C ALA A 108 11.72 2.35 -12.29
N LYS A 109 11.28 3.62 -12.24
CA LYS A 109 12.17 4.76 -11.94
C LYS A 109 12.78 4.67 -10.55
N THR A 110 11.99 4.30 -9.55
CA THR A 110 12.45 4.15 -8.18
C THR A 110 13.49 3.03 -8.07
N VAL A 111 13.21 1.89 -8.68
CA VAL A 111 14.09 0.71 -8.66
C VAL A 111 15.36 0.92 -9.47
N LEU A 112 15.32 1.66 -10.57
CA LEU A 112 16.52 2.03 -11.33
C LEU A 112 17.46 2.92 -10.50
N LYS A 113 16.92 3.90 -9.77
CA LYS A 113 17.71 4.78 -8.89
C LYS A 113 18.31 3.99 -7.73
N ALA A 114 17.47 3.30 -6.96
CA ALA A 114 17.89 2.51 -5.81
C ALA A 114 18.85 1.38 -6.22
N GLY A 115 18.56 0.70 -7.33
CA GLY A 115 19.34 -0.40 -7.88
C GLY A 115 20.68 0.08 -8.39
N GLY A 116 20.73 1.20 -9.09
CA GLY A 116 21.98 1.80 -9.56
C GLY A 116 22.92 2.09 -8.39
N ILE A 117 22.42 2.77 -7.35
CA ILE A 117 23.23 3.09 -6.16
C ILE A 117 23.69 1.81 -5.45
N SER A 118 22.78 0.86 -5.22
CA SER A 118 23.09 -0.38 -4.50
C SER A 118 24.13 -1.23 -5.22
N LEU A 119 23.97 -1.42 -6.54
CA LEU A 119 24.88 -2.22 -7.36
C LEU A 119 26.23 -1.54 -7.51
N THR A 120 26.28 -0.21 -7.64
CA THR A 120 27.53 0.54 -7.65
C THR A 120 28.26 0.42 -6.31
N LEU A 121 27.59 0.61 -5.18
CA LEU A 121 28.20 0.43 -3.86
C LEU A 121 28.71 -1.00 -3.65
N TYR A 122 27.98 -2.00 -4.12
CA TYR A 122 28.39 -3.41 -4.05
C TYR A 122 29.72 -3.67 -4.78
N LEU A 123 29.95 -3.01 -5.91
CA LEU A 123 31.20 -3.11 -6.66
C LEU A 123 32.38 -2.38 -5.99
N LEU A 124 32.12 -1.42 -5.10
CA LEU A 124 33.16 -0.69 -4.35
C LEU A 124 33.73 -1.48 -3.16
N ILE A 125 33.20 -2.68 -2.88
CA ILE A 125 33.63 -3.54 -1.75
C ILE A 125 34.22 -4.87 -2.29
N PRO A 126 35.30 -4.84 -3.07
CA PRO A 126 35.83 -6.03 -3.78
C PRO A 126 36.41 -7.10 -2.85
N ARG A 127 36.57 -6.82 -1.54
CA ARG A 127 37.09 -7.78 -0.56
C ARG A 127 36.08 -8.88 -0.23
N ILE A 128 34.79 -8.55 -0.24
CA ILE A 128 33.70 -9.50 0.05
C ILE A 128 33.02 -9.90 -1.25
N THR A 129 32.77 -8.94 -2.14
CA THR A 129 32.16 -9.14 -3.45
C THR A 129 32.98 -10.14 -4.29
N PRO A 130 32.35 -10.99 -5.12
CA PRO A 130 33.09 -11.83 -6.06
C PRO A 130 33.96 -10.96 -6.97
N HIS A 131 34.92 -11.57 -7.66
CA HIS A 131 35.93 -10.92 -8.52
C HIS A 131 35.36 -10.25 -9.79
N LEU A 132 34.31 -9.44 -9.66
CA LEU A 132 33.57 -8.77 -10.72
C LEU A 132 34.35 -7.60 -11.33
N VAL A 133 35.26 -6.98 -10.57
CA VAL A 133 35.96 -5.73 -10.95
C VAL A 133 37.16 -5.98 -11.87
N HIS A 134 37.54 -7.24 -12.13
CA HIS A 134 38.69 -7.55 -13.00
C HIS A 134 38.49 -7.18 -14.48
N SER A 135 37.25 -7.05 -14.93
CA SER A 135 36.93 -6.73 -16.32
C SER A 135 35.79 -5.72 -16.41
N ARG A 136 36.00 -4.66 -17.20
CA ARG A 136 34.98 -3.62 -17.49
C ARG A 136 33.69 -4.25 -18.04
N LEU A 137 33.80 -5.30 -18.84
CA LEU A 137 32.65 -6.05 -19.35
C LEU A 137 31.85 -6.74 -18.22
N THR A 138 32.53 -7.27 -17.21
CA THR A 138 31.86 -7.96 -16.08
C THR A 138 31.13 -6.96 -15.20
N ILE A 139 31.73 -5.78 -14.95
CA ILE A 139 31.07 -4.65 -14.30
C ILE A 139 29.81 -4.24 -15.06
N PHE A 140 29.95 -3.98 -16.36
CA PHE A 140 28.82 -3.59 -17.21
C PHE A 140 27.71 -4.63 -17.22
N LEU A 141 28.05 -5.90 -17.42
CA LEU A 141 27.09 -7.00 -17.41
C LEU A 141 26.36 -7.09 -16.07
N PHE A 142 27.07 -6.96 -14.93
CA PHE A 142 26.45 -7.01 -13.61
C PHE A 142 25.46 -5.85 -13.38
N LEU A 143 25.85 -4.63 -13.71
CA LEU A 143 24.96 -3.46 -13.58
C LEU A 143 23.71 -3.62 -14.46
N VAL A 144 23.89 -3.98 -15.73
CA VAL A 144 22.78 -4.12 -16.68
C VAL A 144 21.86 -5.27 -16.32
N THR A 145 22.41 -6.45 -16.03
CA THR A 145 21.59 -7.62 -15.64
C THR A 145 20.89 -7.39 -14.31
N GLY A 146 21.53 -6.77 -13.32
CA GLY A 146 20.91 -6.41 -12.05
C GLY A 146 19.70 -5.49 -12.24
N LEU A 147 19.87 -4.40 -12.97
CA LEU A 147 18.77 -3.48 -13.28
C LEU A 147 17.67 -4.13 -14.13
N ALA A 148 18.04 -4.95 -15.12
CA ALA A 148 17.10 -5.66 -15.98
C ALA A 148 16.24 -6.66 -15.18
N PHE A 149 16.84 -7.46 -14.30
CA PHE A 149 16.10 -8.40 -13.45
C PHE A 149 15.18 -7.69 -12.46
N LEU A 150 15.66 -6.60 -11.84
CA LEU A 150 14.85 -5.78 -10.94
C LEU A 150 13.62 -5.18 -11.66
N THR A 151 13.83 -4.56 -12.82
CA THR A 151 12.73 -3.99 -13.63
C THR A 151 11.79 -5.05 -14.18
N ALA A 152 12.30 -6.19 -14.64
CA ALA A 152 11.50 -7.34 -15.06
C ALA A 152 10.67 -7.88 -13.89
N GLY A 153 11.24 -7.93 -12.69
CA GLY A 153 10.52 -8.26 -11.47
C GLY A 153 9.34 -7.31 -11.22
N ARG A 154 9.54 -5.99 -11.36
CA ARG A 154 8.45 -5.00 -11.20
C ARG A 154 7.37 -5.14 -12.25
N LEU A 155 7.74 -5.45 -13.49
CA LEU A 155 6.78 -5.76 -14.55
C LEU A 155 5.97 -7.01 -14.19
N ALA A 156 6.63 -8.11 -13.83
CA ALA A 156 5.99 -9.36 -13.43
C ALA A 156 5.03 -9.16 -12.24
N TYR A 157 5.44 -8.42 -11.22
CA TYR A 157 4.59 -8.07 -10.07
C TYR A 157 3.37 -7.24 -10.49
N SER A 158 3.57 -6.23 -11.35
CA SER A 158 2.45 -5.39 -11.83
C SER A 158 1.45 -6.16 -12.68
N LEU A 159 1.92 -7.12 -13.49
CA LEU A 159 1.07 -8.00 -14.30
C LEU A 159 0.33 -9.03 -13.43
N ALA A 160 1.01 -9.60 -12.43
CA ALA A 160 0.40 -10.55 -11.50
C ALA A 160 -0.71 -9.88 -10.67
N LEU A 161 -0.47 -8.68 -10.14
CA LEU A 161 -1.46 -7.94 -9.34
C LEU A 161 -2.56 -7.26 -10.16
N ALA A 162 -2.39 -7.11 -11.48
CA ALA A 162 -3.48 -6.64 -12.34
C ALA A 162 -4.66 -7.63 -12.39
N GLN A 163 -4.44 -8.88 -12.00
CA GLN A 163 -5.45 -9.92 -12.00
C GLN A 163 -6.58 -9.63 -10.99
N PRO A 164 -7.86 -9.92 -11.35
CA PRO A 164 -9.00 -9.73 -10.45
C PRO A 164 -8.86 -10.41 -9.09
N ALA A 165 -8.14 -11.54 -9.02
CA ALA A 165 -7.94 -12.33 -7.81
C ALA A 165 -7.22 -11.56 -6.68
N PHE A 166 -6.42 -10.55 -7.03
CA PHE A 166 -5.68 -9.73 -6.05
C PHE A 166 -6.36 -8.39 -5.78
N ARG A 167 -7.55 -8.13 -6.29
CA ARG A 167 -8.32 -6.93 -5.94
C ARG A 167 -9.03 -7.15 -4.62
N ARG A 168 -8.83 -6.25 -3.66
CA ARG A 168 -9.57 -6.31 -2.40
C ARG A 168 -11.01 -5.89 -2.64
N ARG A 169 -11.93 -6.82 -2.42
CA ARG A 169 -13.36 -6.53 -2.44
C ARG A 169 -13.72 -5.73 -1.20
N VAL A 170 -14.25 -4.54 -1.43
CA VAL A 170 -14.58 -3.55 -0.41
C VAL A 170 -16.07 -3.27 -0.40
N LEU A 171 -16.63 -3.22 0.80
CA LEU A 171 -17.97 -2.68 1.05
C LEU A 171 -17.84 -1.39 1.86
N ILE A 172 -18.50 -0.32 1.40
CA ILE A 172 -18.45 0.98 2.06
C ILE A 172 -19.66 1.10 3.00
N VAL A 173 -19.42 1.29 4.29
CA VAL A 173 -20.45 1.50 5.30
C VAL A 173 -20.68 3.01 5.44
N GLY A 174 -21.82 3.48 4.98
CA GLY A 174 -22.22 4.88 4.85
C GLY A 174 -22.24 5.32 3.39
N ALA A 175 -23.44 5.53 2.81
CA ALA A 175 -23.65 6.03 1.45
C ALA A 175 -23.79 7.57 1.37
N GLY A 176 -23.42 8.26 2.45
CA GLY A 176 -23.39 9.71 2.54
C GLY A 176 -22.20 10.33 1.80
N TRP A 177 -21.94 11.60 2.11
CA TRP A 177 -20.86 12.36 1.50
C TRP A 177 -19.46 11.74 1.73
N ALA A 178 -19.18 11.22 2.93
CA ALA A 178 -17.94 10.50 3.25
C ALA A 178 -17.74 9.26 2.36
N GLY A 179 -18.78 8.45 2.18
CA GLY A 179 -18.77 7.27 1.31
C GLY A 179 -18.50 7.62 -0.17
N ARG A 180 -19.10 8.71 -0.65
CA ARG A 180 -18.87 9.20 -2.02
C ARG A 180 -17.44 9.71 -2.22
N THR A 181 -16.91 10.43 -1.24
CA THR A 181 -15.55 10.96 -1.30
C THR A 181 -14.52 9.84 -1.36
N ILE A 182 -14.69 8.79 -0.53
CA ILE A 182 -13.77 7.66 -0.57
C ILE A 182 -13.91 6.82 -1.82
N LEU A 183 -15.13 6.63 -2.36
CA LEU A 183 -15.32 5.97 -3.65
C LEU A 183 -14.57 6.71 -4.77
N ASN A 184 -14.68 8.04 -4.83
CA ASN A 184 -13.97 8.86 -5.82
C ASN A 184 -12.44 8.73 -5.65
N ALA A 185 -11.94 8.74 -4.41
CA ALA A 185 -10.53 8.53 -4.12
C ALA A 185 -10.05 7.12 -4.55
N ILE A 186 -10.84 6.08 -4.30
CA ILE A 186 -10.56 4.71 -4.75
C ILE A 186 -10.52 4.63 -6.29
N GLN A 187 -11.47 5.27 -6.98
CA GLN A 187 -11.51 5.24 -8.44
C GLN A 187 -10.34 6.00 -9.07
N LYS A 188 -9.96 7.15 -8.53
CA LYS A 188 -8.88 7.99 -9.06
C LYS A 188 -7.48 7.53 -8.67
N HIS A 189 -7.30 7.06 -7.44
CA HIS A 189 -5.99 6.80 -6.85
C HIS A 189 -5.80 5.35 -6.38
N GLY A 190 -6.83 4.51 -6.46
CA GLY A 190 -6.77 3.12 -6.02
C GLY A 190 -5.95 2.20 -6.91
N ASN A 191 -5.55 2.62 -8.12
CA ASN A 191 -4.70 1.85 -9.05
C ASN A 191 -5.14 0.38 -9.23
N GLY A 192 -6.44 0.11 -9.19
CA GLY A 192 -7.00 -1.25 -9.30
C GLY A 192 -6.82 -2.15 -8.06
N LEU A 193 -6.28 -1.65 -6.94
CA LEU A 193 -6.09 -2.40 -5.69
C LEU A 193 -7.41 -2.78 -5.02
N TYR A 194 -8.43 -1.94 -5.18
CA TYR A 194 -9.73 -2.10 -4.56
C TYR A 194 -10.81 -2.28 -5.61
N GLN A 195 -11.73 -3.20 -5.34
CA GLN A 195 -12.98 -3.36 -6.06
C GLN A 195 -14.12 -3.03 -5.11
N VAL A 196 -14.76 -1.88 -5.31
CA VAL A 196 -15.95 -1.51 -4.53
C VAL A 196 -17.12 -2.36 -5.01
N ILE A 197 -17.72 -3.14 -4.10
CA ILE A 197 -18.87 -4.00 -4.38
C ILE A 197 -20.18 -3.22 -4.26
N GLY A 198 -20.28 -2.35 -3.26
CA GLY A 198 -21.47 -1.54 -3.02
C GLY A 198 -21.37 -0.76 -1.72
N PHE A 199 -22.52 -0.23 -1.32
CA PHE A 199 -22.67 0.54 -0.09
C PHE A 199 -23.64 -0.14 0.87
N VAL A 200 -23.49 0.13 2.16
CA VAL A 200 -24.48 -0.15 3.19
C VAL A 200 -24.84 1.17 3.86
N ASP A 201 -26.12 1.45 4.03
CA ASP A 201 -26.61 2.65 4.71
C ASP A 201 -27.90 2.31 5.45
N ASP A 202 -28.06 2.82 6.66
CA ASP A 202 -29.24 2.52 7.48
C ASP A 202 -30.45 3.37 7.11
N ASP A 203 -30.27 4.41 6.29
CA ASP A 203 -31.38 5.19 5.77
C ASP A 203 -32.15 4.37 4.72
N PRO A 204 -33.40 3.95 5.02
CA PRO A 204 -34.19 3.10 4.13
C PRO A 204 -34.50 3.78 2.80
N ALA A 205 -34.46 5.12 2.72
CA ALA A 205 -34.70 5.85 1.49
C ALA A 205 -33.57 5.69 0.45
N LYS A 206 -32.41 5.17 0.87
CA LYS A 206 -31.24 4.95 -0.01
C LYS A 206 -31.15 3.52 -0.54
N LEU A 207 -31.89 2.57 0.04
CA LEU A 207 -31.83 1.16 -0.32
C LEU A 207 -32.10 0.96 -1.82
N GLY A 208 -31.22 0.21 -2.50
CA GLY A 208 -31.37 -0.12 -3.93
C GLY A 208 -31.12 1.02 -4.92
N LYS A 209 -30.95 2.27 -4.47
CA LYS A 209 -30.69 3.45 -5.32
C LYS A 209 -29.22 3.58 -5.67
N GLY A 210 -28.93 4.19 -6.83
CA GLY A 210 -27.57 4.57 -7.20
C GLY A 210 -27.07 5.70 -6.29
N VAL A 211 -25.81 5.63 -5.85
CA VAL A 211 -25.23 6.64 -4.95
C VAL A 211 -25.24 8.05 -5.55
N TRP A 212 -25.27 8.18 -6.87
CA TRP A 212 -25.23 9.46 -7.58
C TRP A 212 -26.61 9.98 -8.01
N GLU A 213 -27.67 9.17 -7.97
CA GLU A 213 -29.05 9.56 -8.32
C GLU A 213 -29.68 10.55 -7.33
N GLN A 214 -29.09 10.71 -6.14
CA GLN A 214 -29.65 11.57 -5.09
C GLN A 214 -29.33 13.06 -5.25
N ARG A 215 -28.64 13.51 -6.32
CA ARG A 215 -28.23 14.92 -6.43
C ARG A 215 -29.30 15.86 -7.00
N ASP A 216 -30.47 15.38 -7.40
CA ASP A 216 -31.41 16.23 -8.17
C ASP A 216 -32.60 16.81 -7.38
N GLU A 217 -32.82 16.53 -6.09
CA GLU A 217 -34.06 17.00 -5.42
C GLU A 217 -33.89 18.17 -4.42
N ARG A 218 -32.68 18.50 -3.94
CA ARG A 218 -32.50 19.58 -2.93
C ARG A 218 -31.85 20.87 -3.44
N THR A 219 -31.38 20.91 -4.70
CA THR A 219 -30.68 22.09 -5.24
C THR A 219 -31.56 22.99 -6.11
N GLU A 220 -32.85 22.69 -6.26
CA GLU A 220 -33.81 23.56 -6.97
C GLU A 220 -34.49 24.60 -6.06
N GLY A 221 -34.22 24.57 -4.75
CA GLY A 221 -35.01 25.31 -3.76
C GLY A 221 -34.63 26.76 -3.48
N GLN A 222 -33.51 27.31 -4.00
CA GLN A 222 -33.18 28.72 -3.74
C GLN A 222 -32.10 29.29 -4.70
N GLY A 223 -32.54 30.17 -5.61
CA GLY A 223 -31.83 31.40 -5.94
C GLY A 223 -30.65 31.35 -6.93
N GLY A 224 -30.97 31.48 -8.22
CA GLY A 224 -30.56 32.65 -9.02
C GLY A 224 -29.10 32.78 -9.50
N ARG A 225 -28.93 32.53 -10.81
CA ARG A 225 -28.04 33.22 -11.78
C ARG A 225 -26.51 33.13 -11.58
N GLY A 226 -25.90 32.40 -12.51
CA GLY A 226 -24.58 32.75 -13.07
C GLY A 226 -23.44 31.83 -12.67
N ALA A 227 -23.28 30.73 -13.41
CA ALA A 227 -21.96 30.14 -13.69
C ALA A 227 -22.12 29.10 -14.81
N GLU A 228 -21.79 29.50 -16.04
CA GLU A 228 -21.35 28.57 -17.08
C GLU A 228 -20.08 27.88 -16.56
N GLY A 229 -20.22 26.63 -16.15
CA GLY A 229 -19.12 25.79 -15.69
C GLY A 229 -19.51 24.34 -15.93
N GLY A 230 -18.80 23.69 -16.86
CA GLY A 230 -19.14 22.38 -17.40
C GLY A 230 -19.52 21.36 -16.33
N ALA A 231 -20.60 20.63 -16.60
CA ALA A 231 -21.05 19.51 -15.79
C ALA A 231 -19.87 18.56 -15.49
N PRO A 232 -19.69 18.11 -14.24
CA PRO A 232 -18.70 17.09 -13.94
C PRO A 232 -19.09 15.82 -14.70
N GLN A 233 -18.31 15.49 -15.72
CA GLN A 233 -18.45 14.25 -16.48
C GLN A 233 -18.13 13.09 -15.53
N HIS A 234 -19.16 12.54 -14.89
CA HIS A 234 -19.01 11.35 -14.08
C HIS A 234 -18.61 10.18 -15.01
N PRO A 235 -17.52 9.46 -14.73
CA PRO A 235 -17.10 8.34 -15.57
C PRO A 235 -18.19 7.28 -15.62
N ARG A 236 -18.60 6.89 -16.83
CA ARG A 236 -19.75 6.00 -17.16
C ARG A 236 -19.76 4.62 -16.49
N THR A 237 -18.77 4.29 -15.67
CA THR A 237 -18.68 3.05 -14.87
C THR A 237 -19.28 3.17 -13.46
N SER A 238 -19.63 4.37 -12.99
CA SER A 238 -20.13 4.60 -11.62
C SER A 238 -21.65 4.44 -11.44
N ALA A 239 -22.39 4.12 -12.51
CA ALA A 239 -23.85 4.04 -12.51
C ALA A 239 -24.42 2.75 -11.86
N SER A 240 -23.60 1.75 -11.52
CA SER A 240 -24.06 0.45 -11.00
C SER A 240 -23.84 0.22 -9.51
N LEU A 241 -23.16 1.13 -8.80
CA LEU A 241 -22.92 0.97 -7.36
C LEU A 241 -24.15 1.43 -6.57
N ARG A 242 -24.81 0.46 -5.94
CA ARG A 242 -26.05 0.63 -5.17
C ARG A 242 -25.81 0.44 -3.68
N VAL A 243 -26.76 0.92 -2.89
CA VAL A 243 -26.90 0.53 -1.49
C VAL A 243 -27.52 -0.87 -1.46
N LEU A 244 -26.75 -1.86 -1.00
CA LEU A 244 -27.10 -3.28 -1.03
C LEU A 244 -27.93 -3.73 0.17
N GLY A 245 -27.88 -2.97 1.26
CA GLY A 245 -28.53 -3.33 2.52
C GLY A 245 -28.29 -2.30 3.63
N ASN A 246 -28.77 -2.66 4.82
CA ASN A 246 -28.54 -1.92 6.06
C ASN A 246 -27.41 -2.59 6.89
N ARG A 247 -27.14 -2.08 8.10
CA ARG A 247 -26.12 -2.65 8.99
C ARG A 247 -26.27 -4.15 9.26
N HIS A 248 -27.49 -4.68 9.35
CA HIS A 248 -27.73 -6.09 9.66
C HIS A 248 -27.38 -7.01 8.49
N SER A 249 -27.44 -6.50 7.26
CA SER A 249 -27.05 -7.24 6.06
C SER A 249 -25.54 -7.39 5.88
N ILE A 250 -24.70 -6.65 6.65
CA ILE A 250 -23.24 -6.63 6.45
C ILE A 250 -22.65 -8.05 6.50
N LYS A 251 -23.03 -8.86 7.49
CA LYS A 251 -22.47 -10.21 7.69
C LYS A 251 -22.81 -11.14 6.52
N GLU A 252 -24.04 -11.06 6.02
CA GLU A 252 -24.50 -11.83 4.87
C GLU A 252 -23.84 -11.37 3.56
N LEU A 253 -23.71 -10.06 3.36
CA LEU A 253 -23.02 -9.49 2.21
C LEU A 253 -21.54 -9.89 2.20
N VAL A 254 -20.90 -9.92 3.38
CA VAL A 254 -19.51 -10.36 3.54
C VAL A 254 -19.33 -11.79 3.05
N ALA A 255 -20.20 -12.69 3.49
CA ALA A 255 -20.16 -14.10 3.10
C ALA A 255 -20.49 -14.28 1.60
N THR A 256 -21.55 -13.63 1.11
CA THR A 256 -22.06 -13.79 -0.26
C THR A 256 -21.10 -13.22 -1.31
N TYR A 257 -20.57 -12.02 -1.07
CA TYR A 257 -19.70 -11.33 -2.01
C TYR A 257 -18.21 -11.52 -1.70
N GLY A 258 -17.83 -12.32 -0.70
CA GLY A 258 -16.43 -12.52 -0.33
C GLY A 258 -15.72 -11.19 -0.06
N ILE A 259 -16.33 -10.33 0.75
CA ILE A 259 -15.78 -9.02 1.09
C ILE A 259 -14.59 -9.24 2.03
N SER A 260 -13.46 -8.60 1.68
CA SER A 260 -12.21 -8.72 2.43
C SER A 260 -11.89 -7.48 3.25
N ALA A 261 -12.57 -6.35 2.99
CA ALA A 261 -12.44 -5.14 3.76
C ALA A 261 -13.75 -4.33 3.83
N LEU A 262 -14.02 -3.77 5.01
CA LEU A 262 -15.12 -2.84 5.28
C LEU A 262 -14.54 -1.44 5.43
N VAL A 263 -15.04 -0.48 4.65
CA VAL A 263 -14.63 0.93 4.77
C VAL A 263 -15.67 1.68 5.57
N LEU A 264 -15.30 2.10 6.78
CA LEU A 264 -16.19 2.84 7.69
C LEU A 264 -16.21 4.32 7.28
N ALA A 265 -17.26 4.73 6.56
CA ALA A 265 -17.48 6.08 6.08
C ALA A 265 -18.69 6.74 6.75
N ILE A 266 -18.78 6.59 8.07
CA ILE A 266 -19.78 7.26 8.91
C ILE A 266 -19.14 8.39 9.70
N THR A 267 -19.81 9.54 9.73
CA THR A 267 -19.37 10.77 10.42
C THR A 267 -19.95 10.90 11.84
N HIS A 268 -20.79 9.96 12.27
CA HIS A 268 -21.44 9.95 13.58
C HIS A 268 -20.89 8.83 14.47
N GLU A 269 -21.21 8.87 15.76
CA GLU A 269 -20.81 7.83 16.72
C GLU A 269 -21.23 6.44 16.24
N VAL A 270 -20.29 5.49 16.36
CA VAL A 270 -20.55 4.09 16.06
C VAL A 270 -21.50 3.56 17.14
N ASN A 271 -22.75 3.28 16.76
CA ASN A 271 -23.70 2.62 17.65
C ASN A 271 -23.11 1.27 18.12
N GLY A 272 -23.31 0.89 19.39
CA GLY A 272 -22.82 -0.36 19.97
C GLY A 272 -23.19 -1.61 19.16
N GLU A 273 -24.34 -1.59 18.48
CA GLU A 273 -24.76 -2.66 17.59
C GLU A 273 -23.89 -2.76 16.32
N LEU A 274 -23.59 -1.61 15.68
CA LEU A 274 -22.69 -1.59 14.53
C LEU A 274 -21.28 -2.04 14.95
N LEU A 275 -20.82 -1.64 16.14
CA LEU A 275 -19.54 -2.08 16.67
C LEU A 275 -19.49 -3.61 16.82
N GLN A 276 -20.52 -4.25 17.36
CA GLN A 276 -20.60 -5.72 17.44
C GLN A 276 -20.51 -6.37 16.06
N ILE A 277 -21.24 -5.86 15.08
CA ILE A 277 -21.20 -6.38 13.69
C ILE A 277 -19.79 -6.23 13.09
N LEU A 278 -19.10 -5.12 13.36
CA LEU A 278 -17.73 -4.91 12.91
C LEU A 278 -16.75 -5.89 13.58
N MET A 279 -16.92 -6.17 14.87
CA MET A 279 -16.11 -7.15 15.61
C MET A 279 -16.32 -8.57 15.07
N ASP A 280 -17.57 -8.97 14.83
CA ASP A 280 -17.89 -10.24 14.16
C ASP A 280 -17.19 -10.38 12.79
N CYS A 281 -17.15 -9.30 12.01
CA CYS A 281 -16.46 -9.29 10.72
C CYS A 281 -14.94 -9.39 10.88
N LEU A 282 -14.36 -8.75 11.90
CA LEU A 282 -12.94 -8.85 12.22
C LEU A 282 -12.55 -10.30 12.61
N GLU A 283 -13.40 -11.01 13.36
CA GLU A 283 -13.21 -12.43 13.69
C GLU A 283 -13.21 -13.32 12.44
N LEU A 284 -13.99 -12.95 11.42
CA LEU A 284 -14.00 -13.60 10.10
C LEU A 284 -12.80 -13.21 9.21
N GLY A 285 -11.87 -12.38 9.72
CA GLY A 285 -10.68 -11.94 9.00
C GLY A 285 -10.92 -10.79 8.02
N VAL A 286 -12.09 -10.13 8.08
CA VAL A 286 -12.41 -8.95 7.28
C VAL A 286 -11.76 -7.73 7.90
N GLU A 287 -10.99 -6.99 7.11
CA GLU A 287 -10.31 -5.79 7.62
C GLU A 287 -11.27 -4.60 7.70
N VAL A 288 -11.41 -4.00 8.88
CA VAL A 288 -12.20 -2.76 9.05
C VAL A 288 -11.26 -1.56 8.95
N ILE A 289 -11.48 -0.71 7.94
CA ILE A 289 -10.63 0.43 7.61
C ILE A 289 -11.45 1.72 7.73
N PRO A 290 -11.08 2.66 8.61
CA PRO A 290 -11.71 3.98 8.65
C PRO A 290 -11.52 4.73 7.33
N MET A 291 -12.55 5.44 6.89
CA MET A 291 -12.50 6.25 5.67
C MET A 291 -11.33 7.25 5.64
N PRO A 292 -11.02 8.01 6.72
CA PRO A 292 -9.92 8.97 6.70
C PRO A 292 -8.56 8.31 6.45
N VAL A 293 -8.34 7.13 7.05
CA VAL A 293 -7.13 6.33 6.90
C VAL A 293 -6.99 5.87 5.46
N LEU A 294 -8.04 5.28 4.89
CA LEU A 294 -7.98 4.82 3.50
C LEU A 294 -7.79 5.99 2.54
N TYR A 295 -8.42 7.13 2.81
CA TYR A 295 -8.27 8.34 2.02
C TYR A 295 -6.81 8.83 2.03
N GLU A 296 -6.16 8.87 3.19
CA GLU A 296 -4.75 9.24 3.32
C GLU A 296 -3.84 8.24 2.60
N GLN A 297 -4.08 6.94 2.77
CA GLN A 297 -3.30 5.91 2.09
C GLN A 297 -3.40 5.98 0.55
N LEU A 298 -4.56 6.40 0.04
CA LEU A 298 -4.81 6.55 -1.39
C LEU A 298 -4.31 7.89 -1.96
N THR A 299 -4.54 9.00 -1.25
CA THR A 299 -4.30 10.36 -1.76
C THR A 299 -3.02 10.99 -1.21
N GLY A 300 -2.56 10.56 -0.03
CA GLY A 300 -1.39 11.11 0.68
C GLY A 300 -1.73 12.41 1.40
N ARG A 301 -3.03 12.67 1.57
CA ARG A 301 -3.59 13.88 2.16
C ARG A 301 -4.61 13.45 3.20
N VAL A 302 -4.68 14.18 4.30
CA VAL A 302 -5.70 13.94 5.32
C VAL A 302 -6.98 14.68 4.90
N PRO A 303 -8.15 14.03 4.92
CA PRO A 303 -9.39 14.69 4.55
C PRO A 303 -9.87 15.59 5.71
N ILE A 304 -9.48 16.88 5.67
CA ILE A 304 -9.77 17.86 6.73
C ILE A 304 -11.28 18.04 6.94
N GLU A 305 -12.05 17.97 5.87
CA GLU A 305 -13.52 18.12 5.88
C GLU A 305 -14.25 16.95 6.55
N HIS A 306 -13.59 15.80 6.79
CA HIS A 306 -14.18 14.60 7.39
C HIS A 306 -13.83 14.40 8.87
N ILE A 307 -13.00 15.26 9.45
CA ILE A 307 -12.45 15.06 10.81
C ILE A 307 -13.46 15.43 11.91
N GLY A 308 -14.43 16.32 11.65
CA GLY A 308 -15.48 16.68 12.61
C GLY A 308 -14.97 16.87 14.05
N ASP A 309 -15.76 16.42 15.04
CA ASP A 309 -15.40 16.45 16.47
C ASP A 309 -14.59 15.22 16.94
N ASN A 310 -14.43 14.20 16.09
CA ASN A 310 -13.81 12.92 16.43
C ASN A 310 -12.34 12.82 15.97
N TRP A 311 -11.53 13.79 16.41
CA TRP A 311 -10.09 13.88 16.12
C TRP A 311 -9.29 12.62 16.49
N TYR A 312 -9.78 11.82 17.46
CA TYR A 312 -9.17 10.54 17.84
C TYR A 312 -9.21 9.50 16.71
N VAL A 313 -10.15 9.58 15.76
CA VAL A 313 -10.21 8.69 14.58
C VAL A 313 -9.16 9.05 13.54
N ALA A 314 -8.71 10.32 13.53
CA ALA A 314 -7.57 10.77 12.74
C ALA A 314 -6.22 10.44 13.39
N MET A 315 -6.22 10.00 14.67
CA MET A 315 -5.01 9.48 15.27
C MET A 315 -4.76 8.06 14.73
N PRO A 316 -3.56 7.79 14.20
CA PRO A 316 -3.21 6.47 13.70
C PRO A 316 -3.02 5.53 14.89
N ILE A 317 -4.12 5.00 15.43
CA ILE A 317 -4.08 3.78 16.22
C ILE A 317 -3.62 2.72 15.22
N GLN A 318 -2.40 2.24 15.40
CA GLN A 318 -1.76 1.27 14.51
C GLN A 318 -2.76 0.20 14.10
N HIS A 319 -3.13 0.16 12.81
CA HIS A 319 -4.13 -0.78 12.35
C HIS A 319 -3.62 -2.21 12.58
N PRO A 320 -4.33 -3.05 13.36
CA PRO A 320 -3.89 -4.40 13.71
C PRO A 320 -3.86 -5.38 12.52
N GLY A 321 -4.13 -4.91 11.29
CA GLY A 321 -4.09 -5.70 10.07
C GLY A 321 -2.71 -5.89 9.44
N SER A 322 -1.66 -5.19 9.89
CA SER A 322 -0.31 -5.40 9.33
C SER A 322 0.37 -6.64 9.92
N SER A 323 0.98 -7.50 9.09
CA SER A 323 1.87 -8.54 9.61
C SER A 323 3.01 -7.84 10.34
N ALA A 324 3.23 -8.23 11.61
CA ALA A 324 4.21 -7.59 12.48
C ALA A 324 5.65 -7.60 11.91
N LEU A 325 5.91 -8.45 10.92
CA LEU A 325 7.22 -8.67 10.32
C LEU A 325 7.77 -7.45 9.57
N TYR A 326 6.98 -6.77 8.73
CA TYR A 326 7.50 -5.64 7.96
C TYR A 326 7.85 -4.43 8.84
N PRO A 327 6.96 -3.98 9.76
CA PRO A 327 7.31 -2.92 10.71
C PRO A 327 8.49 -3.29 11.61
N LEU A 328 8.58 -4.55 12.05
CA LEU A 328 9.70 -5.06 12.84
C LEU A 328 11.02 -4.97 12.06
N LEU A 329 11.04 -5.47 10.82
CA LEU A 329 12.23 -5.43 9.96
C LEU A 329 12.68 -3.99 9.71
N LYS A 330 11.74 -3.08 9.43
CA LYS A 330 12.03 -1.66 9.26
C LYS A 330 12.64 -1.05 10.53
N ARG A 331 12.07 -1.37 11.69
CA ARG A 331 12.54 -0.87 12.98
C ARG A 331 13.94 -1.35 13.32
N LEU A 332 14.21 -2.64 13.11
CA LEU A 332 15.55 -3.21 13.29
C LEU A 332 16.57 -2.51 12.39
N MET A 333 16.22 -2.31 11.12
CA MET A 333 17.08 -1.61 10.17
C MET A 333 17.36 -0.17 10.61
N ASP A 334 16.34 0.57 11.05
CA ASP A 334 16.50 1.95 11.52
C ASP A 334 17.41 2.04 12.75
N ILE A 335 17.26 1.10 13.69
CA ILE A 335 18.13 1.02 14.87
C ILE A 335 19.58 0.73 14.47
N VAL A 336 19.80 -0.23 13.57
CA VAL A 336 21.16 -0.60 13.10
C VAL A 336 21.82 0.57 12.37
N LEU A 337 21.11 1.22 11.45
CA LEU A 337 21.62 2.37 10.69
C LEU A 337 21.89 3.58 11.61
N ALA A 338 20.98 3.88 12.53
CA ALA A 338 21.17 4.96 13.50
C ALA A 338 22.35 4.69 14.44
N SER A 339 22.52 3.45 14.89
CA SER A 339 23.64 3.05 15.75
C SER A 339 24.98 3.15 15.01
N LEU A 340 25.04 2.70 13.75
CA LEU A 340 26.22 2.83 12.90
C LEU A 340 26.56 4.30 12.63
N GLY A 341 25.55 5.12 12.30
CA GLY A 341 25.71 6.55 12.08
C GLY A 341 26.22 7.28 13.32
N LEU A 342 25.67 6.96 14.50
CA LEU A 342 26.12 7.52 15.78
C LEU A 342 27.55 7.10 16.11
N PHE A 343 27.93 5.84 15.82
CA PHE A 343 29.30 5.37 16.00
C PHE A 343 30.30 6.12 15.10
N LEU A 344 30.00 6.25 13.81
CA LEU A 344 30.86 6.98 12.86
C LEU A 344 30.94 8.47 13.22
N LEU A 345 29.83 9.08 13.61
CA LEU A 345 29.80 10.47 14.10
C LEU A 345 30.65 10.60 15.37
N GLY A 346 30.51 9.67 16.32
CA GLY A 346 31.32 9.63 17.54
C GLY A 346 32.82 9.55 17.26
N LEU A 347 33.23 8.82 16.21
CA LEU A 347 34.62 8.76 15.78
C LEU A 347 35.09 10.06 15.09
N ALA A 348 34.21 10.72 14.35
CA ALA A 348 34.52 11.98 13.67
C ALA A 348 34.56 13.19 14.62
N LEU A 349 33.75 13.18 15.68
CA LEU A 349 33.59 14.32 16.60
C LEU A 349 34.92 14.81 17.22
N PRO A 350 35.84 13.95 17.72
CA PRO A 350 37.15 14.40 18.21
C PRO A 350 38.00 15.10 17.14
N VAL A 351 37.96 14.60 15.90
CA VAL A 351 38.71 15.19 14.78
C VAL A 351 38.12 16.55 14.41
N ILE A 352 36.78 16.64 14.35
CA ILE A 352 36.07 17.89 14.09
C ILE A 352 36.33 18.90 15.21
N ALA A 353 36.26 18.47 16.47
CA ALA A 353 36.53 19.30 17.63
C ALA A 353 37.96 19.85 17.63
N LEU A 354 38.95 19.01 17.27
CA LEU A 354 40.33 19.44 17.10
C LEU A 354 40.47 20.44 15.94
N ALA A 355 39.80 20.20 14.81
CA ALA A 355 39.82 21.11 13.67
C ALA A 355 39.24 22.50 14.04
N ILE A 356 38.11 22.53 14.75
CA ILE A 356 37.50 23.77 15.24
C ILE A 356 38.46 24.51 16.19
N TYR A 357 39.11 23.77 17.10
CA TYR A 357 40.04 24.35 18.07
C TYR A 357 41.28 24.98 17.40
N LEU A 358 41.74 24.42 16.28
CA LEU A 358 42.89 24.95 15.54
C LEU A 358 42.52 26.12 14.60
N ASP A 359 41.30 26.15 14.06
CA ASP A 359 40.85 27.13 13.07
C ASP A 359 40.21 28.39 13.70
N SER A 360 39.52 28.24 14.84
CA SER A 360 38.72 29.31 15.46
C SER A 360 39.30 29.75 16.82
N PRO A 361 39.48 31.06 17.09
CA PRO A 361 39.78 31.53 18.44
C PRO A 361 38.50 31.51 19.30
N GLY A 362 38.16 30.35 19.87
CA GLY A 362 36.99 30.21 20.74
C GLY A 362 36.82 28.80 21.34
N PRO A 363 35.95 28.63 22.36
CA PRO A 363 35.65 27.32 22.92
C PRO A 363 34.88 26.44 21.94
N ILE A 364 35.14 25.13 21.95
CA ILE A 364 34.45 24.14 21.09
C ILE A 364 32.93 24.18 21.29
N PHE A 365 32.47 24.45 22.52
CA PHE A 365 31.04 24.61 22.84
C PHE A 365 30.68 26.08 22.98
N TYR A 366 29.82 26.57 22.08
CA TYR A 366 29.29 27.92 22.11
C TYR A 366 28.02 28.01 22.98
N THR A 367 27.96 29.01 23.86
CA THR A 367 26.78 29.30 24.69
C THR A 367 26.39 30.77 24.51
N GLN A 368 25.12 31.04 24.19
CA GLN A 368 24.59 32.41 24.03
C GLN A 368 23.43 32.66 24.99
N LYS A 369 23.48 33.77 25.74
CA LYS A 369 22.29 34.29 26.44
C LYS A 369 21.34 34.92 25.42
N ARG A 370 20.13 34.40 25.30
CA ARG A 370 19.05 35.04 24.51
C ARG A 370 18.56 36.27 25.26
N VAL A 371 18.38 37.38 24.55
CA VAL A 371 17.81 38.65 25.06
C VAL A 371 16.37 38.75 24.60
#